data_AF-A0A377ZRX4-F1
#
_entry.id   AF-A0A377ZRX4-F1
#
_cell.length_a   1.000
_cell.length_b   1.000
_cell.length_c   1.000
_cell.angle_alpha   90.00
_cell.angle_beta   90.00
_cell.angle_gamma   90.00
#
_symmetry.space_group_name_H-M   'P 1'
#
loop_
_entity.id
_entity.type
_entity.pdbx_description
1 polymer ?
#
loop_
_entity_poly.entity_id
_entity_poly.type
_entity_poly.pdbx_seq_one_letter_code
_entity_poly.pdbx_strand_id
1 'polypeptide(L)'
;MDSRGNGAHQDLNLALMERSARSLQPTFHALAEQSWRRPADIALRETVGRLGREGEAQMMLATGGVNTHRGAIWALGLLVSAVAMLGGEGQSQAIADAAAALARLPDGFAPKSFSKGLRARRPRGSAVWFPAYHPPGAAATAAQPGARRQ
;
A
#
# COMPACT_ATOMS: atom_id res chain seq x y z
N MET A 1 13.46 -33.17 3.81
CA MET A 1 13.97 -32.07 4.63
C MET A 1 15.49 -32.10 4.53
N ASP A 2 16.06 -31.19 3.74
CA ASP A 2 17.49 -30.84 3.83
C ASP A 2 17.54 -29.36 4.23
N SER A 3 18.17 -29.09 5.36
CA SER A 3 18.05 -27.85 6.15
C SER A 3 19.11 -26.81 5.76
N ARG A 4 19.49 -26.74 4.47
CA ARG A 4 20.59 -25.88 3.97
C ARG A 4 20.15 -24.70 3.11
N GLY A 5 18.85 -24.44 2.98
CA GLY A 5 18.30 -23.36 2.15
C GLY A 5 17.87 -22.08 2.87
N ASN A 6 17.84 -22.05 4.20
CA ASN A 6 17.15 -20.98 4.92
C ASN A 6 17.95 -19.66 4.99
N GLY A 7 19.29 -19.72 5.04
CA GLY A 7 20.16 -18.53 5.14
C GLY A 7 20.15 -17.68 3.86
N ALA A 8 20.41 -18.28 2.69
CA ALA A 8 20.48 -17.54 1.43
C ALA A 8 19.14 -16.89 1.02
N HIS A 9 18.00 -17.54 1.34
CA HIS A 9 16.68 -16.95 1.14
C HIS A 9 16.37 -15.84 2.15
N GLN A 10 16.84 -15.95 3.40
CA GLN A 10 16.73 -14.87 4.39
C GLN A 10 17.61 -13.66 4.02
N ASP A 11 18.83 -13.89 3.55
CA ASP A 11 19.74 -12.84 3.09
C ASP A 11 19.18 -12.11 1.87
N LEU A 12 18.60 -12.85 0.92
CA LEU A 12 17.92 -12.27 -0.24
C LEU A 12 16.70 -11.42 0.17
N ASN A 13 15.92 -11.89 1.14
CA ASN A 13 14.79 -11.13 1.69
C ASN A 13 15.25 -9.86 2.42
N LEU A 14 16.33 -9.93 3.20
CA LEU A 14 16.91 -8.77 3.87
C LEU A 14 17.45 -7.75 2.86
N ALA A 15 18.23 -8.20 1.87
CA ALA A 15 18.76 -7.34 0.81
C ALA A 15 17.63 -6.68 -0.01
N LEU A 16 16.50 -7.36 -0.20
CA LEU A 16 15.32 -6.80 -0.85
C LEU A 16 14.63 -5.75 0.03
N MET A 17 14.50 -6.01 1.34
CA MET A 17 13.95 -5.05 2.30
C MET A 17 14.82 -3.79 2.41
N GLU A 18 16.14 -3.93 2.51
CA GLU A 18 17.06 -2.80 2.56
C GLU A 18 16.98 -1.95 1.28
N ARG A 19 16.93 -2.60 0.12
CA ARG A 19 16.80 -1.92 -1.17
C ARG A 19 15.48 -1.18 -1.29
N SER A 20 14.39 -1.79 -0.84
CA SER A 20 13.08 -1.15 -0.74
C SER A 20 13.14 0.10 0.16
N ALA A 21 13.70 -0.03 1.36
CA ALA A 21 13.82 1.09 2.29
C ALA A 21 14.68 2.23 1.73
N ARG A 22 15.84 1.91 1.13
CA ARG A 22 16.72 2.91 0.49
C ARG A 22 16.03 3.62 -0.68
N SER A 23 15.26 2.89 -1.50
CA SER A 23 14.52 3.49 -2.62
C SER A 23 13.42 4.45 -2.18
N LEU A 24 12.88 4.28 -0.97
CA LEU A 24 11.82 5.14 -0.42
C LEU A 24 12.36 6.36 0.35
N GLN A 25 13.64 6.37 0.73
CA GLN A 25 14.24 7.48 1.47
C GLN A 25 14.01 8.85 0.80
N PRO A 26 14.21 9.04 -0.52
CA PRO A 26 13.93 10.32 -1.17
C PRO A 26 12.46 10.72 -1.11
N THR A 27 11.56 9.74 -1.10
CA THR A 27 10.11 9.98 -1.00
C THR A 27 9.75 10.49 0.39
N PHE A 28 10.27 9.85 1.44
CA PHE A 28 10.02 10.32 2.81
C PHE A 28 10.64 11.70 3.07
N HIS A 29 11.79 11.99 2.50
CA HIS A 29 12.38 13.32 2.55
C HIS A 29 11.45 14.37 1.90
N ALA A 30 11.02 14.13 0.65
CA ALA A 30 10.12 15.04 -0.05
C ALA A 30 8.79 15.22 0.69
N LEU A 31 8.25 14.16 1.30
CA LEU A 31 7.05 14.25 2.12
C LEU A 31 7.26 15.15 3.34
N ALA A 32 8.39 15.01 4.04
CA ALA A 32 8.73 15.86 5.18
C ALA A 32 8.87 17.32 4.77
N GLU A 33 9.60 17.60 3.69
CA GLU A 33 9.79 18.96 3.16
C GLU A 33 8.45 19.64 2.81
N GLN A 34 7.57 18.94 2.09
CA GLN A 34 6.29 19.49 1.65
C GLN A 34 5.27 19.64 2.79
N SER A 35 5.48 18.94 3.90
CA SER A 35 4.60 18.94 5.07
C SER A 35 5.09 19.86 6.19
N TRP A 36 6.31 20.37 6.10
CA TRP A 36 6.98 21.08 7.20
C TRP A 36 6.17 22.29 7.69
N ARG A 37 5.76 22.26 8.97
CA ARG A 37 4.96 23.30 9.64
C ARG A 37 3.71 23.71 8.86
N ARG A 38 3.11 22.78 8.13
CA ARG A 38 1.92 23.00 7.32
C ARG A 38 0.69 22.35 7.97
N PRO A 39 -0.48 23.00 8.02
CA PRO A 39 -1.70 22.36 8.50
C PRO A 39 -2.19 21.27 7.53
N ALA A 40 -3.00 20.34 8.05
CA ALA A 40 -3.67 19.36 7.20
C ALA A 40 -4.75 20.05 6.35
N ASP A 41 -4.52 20.10 5.04
CA ASP A 41 -5.48 20.62 4.06
C ASP A 41 -5.53 19.69 2.82
N ILE A 42 -6.54 19.89 1.97
CA ILE A 42 -6.76 19.04 0.78
C ILE A 42 -5.54 19.08 -0.15
N ALA A 43 -4.93 20.24 -0.34
CA ALA A 43 -3.78 20.39 -1.21
C ALA A 43 -2.55 19.63 -0.67
N LEU A 44 -2.34 19.59 0.64
CA LEU A 44 -1.30 18.79 1.28
C LEU A 44 -1.61 17.31 1.11
N ARG A 45 -2.87 16.92 1.32
CA ARG A 45 -3.31 15.53 1.14
C ARG A 45 -3.07 15.03 -0.29
N GLU A 46 -3.35 15.83 -1.30
CA GLU A 46 -3.10 15.49 -2.70
C GLU A 46 -1.59 15.45 -3.02
N THR A 47 -0.81 16.37 -2.45
CA THR A 47 0.65 16.39 -2.58
C THR A 47 1.26 15.11 -1.99
N VAL A 48 0.87 14.75 -0.77
CA VAL A 48 1.29 13.52 -0.09
C VAL A 48 0.85 12.28 -0.88
N GLY A 49 -0.38 12.29 -1.41
CA GLY A 49 -0.89 11.23 -2.27
C GLY A 49 -0.05 11.03 -3.53
N ARG A 50 0.29 12.12 -4.23
CA ARG A 50 1.12 12.10 -5.45
C ARG A 50 2.54 11.59 -5.15
N LEU A 51 3.20 12.14 -4.14
CA LEU A 51 4.56 11.73 -3.75
C LEU A 51 4.62 10.27 -3.31
N GLY A 52 3.64 9.81 -2.53
CA GLY A 52 3.56 8.42 -2.10
C GLY A 52 3.42 7.44 -3.28
N ARG A 53 2.62 7.80 -4.30
CA ARG A 53 2.47 6.97 -5.52
C ARG A 53 3.75 6.94 -6.36
N GLU A 54 4.42 8.08 -6.51
CA GLU A 54 5.70 8.15 -7.23
C GLU A 54 6.77 7.30 -6.52
N GLY A 55 6.91 7.47 -5.21
CA GLY A 55 7.86 6.69 -4.42
C GLY A 55 7.60 5.18 -4.47
N GLU A 56 6.34 4.79 -4.46
CA GLU A 56 5.97 3.39 -4.64
C GLU A 56 6.35 2.86 -6.02
N ALA A 57 6.13 3.63 -7.09
CA ALA A 57 6.55 3.25 -8.43
C ALA A 57 8.08 3.08 -8.51
N GLN A 58 8.85 4.01 -7.95
CA GLN A 58 10.31 3.93 -7.89
C GLN A 58 10.79 2.71 -7.10
N MET A 59 10.16 2.45 -5.95
CA MET A 59 10.46 1.26 -5.16
C MET A 59 10.18 -0.02 -5.95
N MET A 60 9.05 -0.11 -6.65
CA MET A 60 8.72 -1.28 -7.48
C MET A 60 9.75 -1.50 -8.59
N LEU A 61 10.28 -0.44 -9.21
CA LEU A 61 11.37 -0.56 -10.18
C LEU A 61 12.65 -1.09 -9.51
N ALA A 62 12.98 -0.59 -8.31
CA ALA A 62 14.16 -1.01 -7.57
C ALA A 62 14.09 -2.46 -7.07
N THR A 63 12.90 -2.97 -6.74
CA THR A 63 12.68 -4.30 -6.16
C THR A 63 12.28 -5.36 -7.19
N GLY A 64 12.23 -5.03 -8.49
CA GLY A 64 11.78 -5.96 -9.53
C GLY A 64 10.29 -6.31 -9.42
N GLY A 65 9.47 -5.37 -8.94
CA GLY A 65 8.02 -5.50 -8.81
C GLY A 65 7.54 -6.07 -7.49
N VAL A 66 8.42 -6.39 -6.55
CA VAL A 66 8.02 -6.91 -5.22
C VAL A 66 7.56 -5.75 -4.32
N ASN A 67 6.28 -5.80 -3.94
CA ASN A 67 5.69 -4.85 -3.00
C ASN A 67 4.65 -5.55 -2.11
N THR A 68 5.13 -6.22 -1.06
CA THR A 68 4.29 -6.84 -0.02
C THR A 68 3.72 -5.84 0.99
N HIS A 69 4.13 -4.56 0.92
CA HIS A 69 3.97 -3.60 2.01
C HIS A 69 3.36 -2.26 1.59
N ARG A 70 2.63 -2.20 0.47
CA ARG A 70 1.91 -1.01 -0.03
C ARG A 70 1.17 -0.23 1.07
N GLY A 71 0.49 -0.94 1.99
CA GLY A 71 -0.19 -0.31 3.13
C GLY A 71 0.74 0.29 4.19
N ALA A 72 1.91 -0.33 4.43
CA ALA A 72 2.89 0.18 5.38
C ALA A 72 3.59 1.43 4.85
N ILE A 73 3.91 1.48 3.55
CA ILE A 73 4.49 2.67 2.91
C ILE A 73 3.55 3.86 3.04
N TRP A 74 2.25 3.63 2.80
CA TRP A 74 1.24 4.66 2.97
C TRP A 74 1.15 5.15 4.42
N ALA A 75 1.09 4.24 5.39
CA ALA A 75 1.04 4.59 6.80
C ALA A 75 2.30 5.35 7.25
N LEU A 76 3.49 4.90 6.84
CA LEU A 76 4.75 5.59 7.11
C LEU A 76 4.81 6.97 6.48
N GLY A 77 4.36 7.12 5.22
CA GLY A 77 4.30 8.42 4.55
C GLY A 77 3.39 9.43 5.27
N LEU A 78 2.24 8.98 5.78
CA LEU A 78 1.34 9.81 6.60
C LEU A 78 1.98 10.19 7.93
N LEU A 79 2.68 9.27 8.60
CA LEU A 79 3.37 9.55 9.87
C LEU A 79 4.53 10.53 9.67
N VAL A 80 5.35 10.35 8.63
CA VAL A 80 6.43 11.29 8.26
C VAL A 80 5.86 12.69 8.00
N SER A 81 4.77 12.76 7.23
CA SER A 81 4.09 14.03 6.96
C SER A 81 3.59 14.65 8.27
N ALA A 82 2.94 13.89 9.14
CA ALA A 82 2.43 14.36 10.42
C ALA A 82 3.52 14.88 11.37
N VAL A 83 4.67 14.19 11.46
CA VAL A 83 5.82 14.66 12.25
C VAL A 83 6.32 16.00 11.70
N ALA A 84 6.44 16.13 10.39
CA ALA A 84 6.89 17.37 9.76
C ALA A 84 5.88 18.52 9.93
N MET A 85 4.58 18.23 9.87
CA MET A 85 3.51 19.22 10.14
C MET A 85 3.64 19.81 11.55
N LEU A 86 4.08 18.99 12.52
CA LEU A 86 4.30 19.39 13.91
C LEU A 86 5.71 19.97 14.14
N GLY A 87 6.51 20.16 13.09
CA GLY A 87 7.85 20.77 13.16
C GLY A 87 8.93 19.84 13.70
N GLY A 88 8.76 18.52 13.56
CA GLY A 88 9.74 17.52 14.02
C GLY A 88 9.58 17.11 15.48
N GLU A 89 8.65 17.71 16.20
CA GLU A 89 8.39 17.47 17.62
C GLU A 89 6.93 17.08 17.81
N GLY A 90 6.64 16.22 18.79
CA GLY A 90 5.27 15.83 19.08
C GLY A 90 5.19 14.52 19.84
N GLN A 91 4.23 14.43 20.76
CA GLN A 91 3.91 13.17 21.39
C GLN A 91 3.28 12.22 20.38
N SER A 92 3.46 10.91 20.58
CA SER A 92 2.95 9.86 19.66
C SER A 92 1.46 10.03 19.34
N GLN A 93 0.66 10.47 20.31
CA GLN A 93 -0.77 10.74 20.13
C GLN A 93 -1.02 11.89 19.15
N ALA A 94 -0.32 13.03 19.32
CA ALA A 94 -0.47 14.19 18.43
C ALA A 94 -0.06 13.86 16.99
N ILE A 95 1.02 13.09 16.81
CA ILE A 95 1.46 12.61 15.49
C ILE A 95 0.39 11.71 14.86
N ALA A 96 -0.17 10.77 15.65
CA ALA A 96 -1.23 9.88 15.17
C ALA A 96 -2.49 10.66 14.77
N ASP A 97 -2.88 11.66 15.56
CA ASP A 97 -4.05 12.50 15.29
C ASP A 97 -3.86 13.36 14.03
N ALA A 98 -2.67 13.95 13.84
CA ALA A 98 -2.33 14.70 12.63
C ALA A 98 -2.31 13.79 11.39
N ALA A 99 -1.71 12.61 11.48
CA ALA A 99 -1.72 11.62 10.40
C ALA A 99 -3.15 11.18 10.05
N ALA A 100 -3.99 10.95 11.07
CA ALA A 100 -5.38 10.58 10.88
C ALA A 100 -6.21 11.74 10.27
N ALA A 101 -5.95 12.99 10.68
CA ALA A 101 -6.58 14.17 10.10
C ALA A 101 -6.25 14.29 8.61
N LEU A 102 -4.97 14.19 8.25
CA LEU A 102 -4.52 14.20 6.86
C LEU A 102 -5.16 13.05 6.07
N ALA A 103 -5.14 11.83 6.59
CA ALA A 103 -5.71 10.65 5.93
C ALA A 103 -7.23 10.72 5.69
N ARG A 104 -7.97 11.49 6.51
CA ARG A 104 -9.41 11.67 6.35
C ARG A 104 -9.76 12.60 5.20
N LEU A 105 -8.85 13.47 4.78
CA LEU A 105 -9.08 14.39 3.68
C LEU A 105 -9.20 13.65 2.33
N PRO A 106 -10.04 14.14 1.42
CA PRO A 106 -10.15 13.57 0.08
C PRO A 106 -8.85 13.77 -0.71
N ASP A 107 -8.62 12.88 -1.67
CA ASP A 107 -7.57 12.97 -2.68
C ASP A 107 -8.22 12.69 -4.03
N GLY A 108 -8.40 13.72 -4.86
CA GLY A 108 -9.07 13.61 -6.15
C GLY A 108 -8.34 12.69 -7.13
N PHE A 109 -7.05 12.44 -6.88
CA PHE A 109 -6.17 11.63 -7.73
C PHE A 109 -5.94 10.22 -7.17
N ALA A 110 -6.62 9.86 -6.07
CA ALA A 110 -6.51 8.52 -5.49
C ALA A 110 -7.11 7.47 -6.47
N PRO A 111 -6.38 6.37 -6.77
CA PRO A 111 -6.89 5.34 -7.64
C PRO A 111 -8.16 4.69 -7.04
N LYS A 112 -9.21 4.53 -7.86
CA LYS A 112 -10.51 3.99 -7.43
C LYS A 112 -10.47 2.51 -7.02
N SER A 113 -9.37 1.82 -7.29
CA SER A 113 -9.12 0.43 -6.89
C SER A 113 -7.85 0.34 -6.05
N PHE A 114 -7.98 0.18 -4.73
CA PHE A 114 -6.86 -0.22 -3.88
C PHE A 114 -7.28 -1.38 -2.98
N SER A 115 -6.64 -2.54 -3.19
CA SER A 115 -6.78 -3.72 -2.34
C SER A 115 -5.96 -3.59 -1.04
N LYS A 116 -6.54 -4.09 0.06
CA LYS A 116 -5.99 -4.24 1.43
C LYS A 116 -5.72 -2.96 2.26
N GLY A 117 -5.50 -1.79 1.66
CA GLY A 117 -5.26 -0.53 2.39
C GLY A 117 -6.48 0.11 3.07
N LEU A 118 -7.70 -0.38 2.81
CA LEU A 118 -8.96 0.16 3.33
C LEU A 118 -9.33 -0.37 4.74
N ARG A 119 -8.35 -0.62 5.62
CA ARG A 119 -8.62 -1.07 7.00
C ARG A 119 -8.37 -0.01 8.09
N ALA A 120 -8.09 1.23 7.69
CA ALA A 120 -8.01 2.39 8.59
C ALA A 120 -9.23 3.33 8.50
N ARG A 121 -10.32 2.91 7.84
CA ARG A 121 -11.62 3.58 7.85
C ARG A 121 -12.72 2.54 8.07
N ARG A 122 -13.16 2.36 9.33
CA ARG A 122 -14.56 2.17 9.73
C ARG A 122 -14.69 1.86 11.22
N PRO A 123 -15.61 2.52 11.96
CA PRO A 123 -16.23 1.95 13.14
C PRO A 123 -17.08 0.74 12.75
N ARG A 124 -17.10 -0.24 13.65
CA ARG A 124 -17.78 -1.54 13.65
C ARG A 124 -19.16 -1.55 12.93
N GLY A 125 -19.31 -2.34 11.86
CA GLY A 125 -20.58 -2.57 11.17
C GLY A 125 -20.43 -3.34 9.84
N SER A 126 -21.26 -4.36 9.66
CA SER A 126 -21.25 -5.49 8.71
C SER A 126 -21.10 -5.24 7.19
N ALA A 127 -20.72 -6.34 6.50
CA ALA A 127 -21.00 -6.74 5.10
C ALA A 127 -19.84 -6.72 4.06
N VAL A 128 -19.32 -7.94 3.84
CA VAL A 128 -18.83 -8.63 2.61
C VAL A 128 -18.57 -7.81 1.35
N TRP A 129 -17.36 -7.92 0.76
CA TRP A 129 -17.12 -7.83 -0.70
C TRP A 129 -15.84 -8.57 -1.12
N PHE A 130 -16.00 -9.69 -1.83
CA PHE A 130 -15.12 -10.18 -2.90
C PHE A 130 -16.03 -10.47 -4.11
N PRO A 131 -15.53 -10.34 -5.33
CA PRO A 131 -15.80 -11.38 -6.31
C PRO A 131 -14.51 -12.08 -6.74
N ALA A 132 -14.61 -13.39 -6.85
CA ALA A 132 -13.59 -14.29 -7.34
C ALA A 132 -13.21 -13.96 -8.80
N TYR A 133 -11.92 -14.11 -9.10
CA TYR A 133 -11.41 -14.10 -10.47
C TYR A 133 -11.73 -15.44 -11.14
N HIS A 134 -12.33 -15.41 -12.34
CA HIS A 134 -12.55 -16.57 -13.19
C HIS A 134 -11.67 -16.43 -14.43
N PRO A 135 -10.70 -17.33 -14.71
CA PRO A 135 -9.97 -17.29 -15.96
C PRO A 135 -10.86 -17.80 -17.13
N PRO A 136 -10.70 -17.26 -18.35
CA PRO A 136 -11.33 -17.81 -19.55
C PRO A 136 -10.45 -18.92 -20.12
N GLY A 137 -11.05 -20.08 -20.42
CA GLY A 137 -10.39 -21.13 -21.21
C GLY A 137 -10.25 -22.47 -20.51
N ALA A 138 -11.35 -23.19 -20.35
CA ALA A 138 -11.33 -24.64 -20.35
C ALA A 138 -12.57 -25.11 -21.13
N ALA A 139 -12.34 -25.61 -22.34
CA ALA A 139 -13.36 -26.14 -23.22
C ALA A 139 -14.10 -27.30 -22.54
N ALA A 140 -15.41 -27.14 -22.35
CA ALA A 140 -16.28 -28.26 -22.03
C ALA A 140 -16.68 -28.93 -23.35
N THR A 141 -16.00 -30.04 -23.68
CA THR A 141 -16.46 -31.01 -24.66
C THR A 141 -17.76 -31.62 -24.15
N ALA A 142 -18.90 -31.14 -24.64
CA ALA A 142 -20.21 -31.74 -24.39
C ALA A 142 -20.34 -33.02 -25.22
N ALA A 143 -20.34 -34.17 -24.54
CA ALA A 143 -20.79 -35.43 -25.10
C ALA A 143 -22.32 -35.41 -25.32
N GLN A 144 -22.76 -35.93 -26.46
CA GLN A 144 -24.16 -36.01 -26.89
C GLN A 144 -24.98 -37.01 -26.05
N PRO A 145 -26.31 -36.83 -25.92
CA PRO A 145 -27.19 -37.76 -25.21
C PRO A 145 -27.56 -38.97 -26.07
N GLY A 146 -27.28 -40.18 -25.56
CA GLY A 146 -27.77 -41.44 -26.11
C GLY A 146 -29.26 -41.64 -25.80
N ALA A 147 -30.06 -41.77 -26.86
CA ALA A 147 -31.47 -42.12 -26.81
C ALA A 147 -31.67 -43.58 -26.36
N ARG A 148 -32.64 -43.79 -25.47
CA ARG A 148 -33.17 -45.12 -25.12
C ARG A 148 -33.81 -45.77 -26.35
N ARG A 149 -33.46 -47.04 -26.60
CA ARG A 149 -34.37 -48.04 -27.19
C ARG A 149 -34.35 -49.28 -26.31
N GLN A 150 -35.55 -49.85 -26.17
CA GLN A 150 -35.96 -51.05 -25.43
C GLN A 150 -36.33 -50.81 -23.98
#